data_AF-A0AAN7JIN3-F1
#
_entry.id   AF-A0AAN7JIN3-F1
#
_cell.length_a   1.000
_cell.length_b   1.000
_cell.length_c   1.000
_cell.angle_alpha   90.00
_cell.angle_beta   90.00
_cell.angle_gamma   90.00
#
_symmetry.space_group_name_H-M   'P 1'
#
loop_
_entity.id
_entity.type
_entity.pdbx_description
1 polymer ?
#
loop_
_entity_poly.entity_id
_entity_poly.type
_entity_poly.pdbx_seq_one_letter_code
_entity_poly.pdbx_strand_id
1 'polypeptide(L)'
;MDGRRFIGSIFASEKAQSITQVVMNLPNDAAEYLDAFRGIYIDKKREDIRNLPTIHVYGFSKARDPEFDFHERIRIALSEVGVDVEMRRVRLVAPGKWMLCAKFTLPQSVAFSRNGQFHREEFES
;
A
#
# COMPACT_ATOMS: atom_id res chain seq x y z
N MET A 1 -12.04 -13.79 -5.94
CA MET A 1 -10.64 -13.96 -5.49
C MET A 1 -10.32 -12.75 -4.62
N ASP A 2 -9.94 -12.94 -3.36
CA ASP A 2 -9.58 -11.84 -2.46
C ASP A 2 -8.26 -11.21 -2.93
N GLY A 3 -8.23 -9.87 -3.08
CA GLY A 3 -7.06 -9.14 -3.57
C GLY A 3 -5.80 -9.38 -2.72
N ARG A 4 -5.97 -9.58 -1.40
CA ARG A 4 -4.87 -9.91 -0.49
C ARG A 4 -4.21 -11.25 -0.84
N ARG A 5 -5.03 -12.28 -1.10
CA ARG A 5 -4.55 -13.60 -1.50
C ARG A 5 -3.82 -13.55 -2.83
N PHE A 6 -4.31 -12.74 -3.76
CA PHE A 6 -3.64 -12.55 -5.05
C PHE A 6 -2.24 -11.94 -4.86
N ILE A 7 -2.13 -10.83 -4.13
CA ILE A 7 -0.84 -10.18 -3.82
C ILE A 7 0.11 -11.17 -3.15
N GLY A 8 -0.32 -11.84 -2.09
CA GLY A 8 0.51 -12.82 -1.38
C GLY A 8 1.01 -13.94 -2.30
N SER A 9 0.15 -14.48 -3.18
CA SER A 9 0.53 -15.55 -4.10
C SER A 9 1.60 -15.13 -5.13
N ILE A 10 1.51 -13.89 -5.62
CA ILE A 10 2.45 -13.34 -6.60
C ILE A 10 3.82 -13.11 -5.95
N PHE A 11 3.85 -12.55 -4.75
CA PHE A 11 5.09 -12.23 -4.02
C PHE A 11 5.70 -13.45 -3.29
N ALA A 12 4.95 -14.54 -3.13
CA ALA A 12 5.51 -15.82 -2.71
C ALA A 12 6.30 -16.53 -3.82
N SER A 13 5.99 -16.24 -5.09
CA SER A 13 6.65 -16.87 -6.24
C SER A 13 8.11 -16.43 -6.42
N GLU A 14 8.89 -17.21 -7.17
CA GLU A 14 10.27 -16.84 -7.54
C GLU A 14 10.34 -15.52 -8.34
N LYS A 15 9.23 -15.12 -8.99
CA LYS A 15 9.15 -13.87 -9.75
C LYS A 15 9.08 -12.64 -8.86
N ALA A 16 8.85 -12.77 -7.56
CA ALA A 16 8.67 -11.65 -6.63
C ALA A 16 9.83 -10.64 -6.65
N GLN A 17 11.06 -11.12 -6.86
CA GLN A 17 12.27 -10.28 -6.94
C GLN A 17 12.32 -9.42 -8.20
N SER A 18 11.57 -9.78 -9.25
CA SER A 18 11.52 -9.04 -10.52
C SER A 18 10.40 -7.99 -10.57
N ILE A 19 9.52 -7.95 -9.57
CA ILE A 19 8.38 -7.04 -9.55
C ILE A 19 8.86 -5.65 -9.17
N THR A 20 8.91 -4.76 -10.14
CA THR A 20 9.29 -3.35 -9.94
C THR A 20 8.09 -2.43 -9.82
N GLN A 21 6.91 -2.87 -10.26
CA GLN A 21 5.69 -2.07 -10.32
C GLN A 21 4.49 -2.94 -9.97
N VAL A 22 3.55 -2.37 -9.21
CA VAL A 22 2.23 -2.96 -8.96
C VAL A 22 1.17 -1.94 -9.32
N VAL A 23 0.19 -2.36 -10.13
CA VAL A 23 -0.97 -1.52 -10.47
C VAL A 23 -2.24 -2.15 -9.91
N MET A 24 -2.87 -1.46 -8.97
CA MET A 24 -4.09 -1.90 -8.31
C MET A 24 -5.29 -1.11 -8.88
N ASN A 25 -5.77 -1.55 -10.04
CA ASN A 25 -6.90 -0.91 -10.74
C ASN A 25 -8.25 -1.48 -10.29
N LEU A 26 -8.52 -1.42 -8.98
CA LEU A 26 -9.79 -1.80 -8.36
C LEU A 26 -10.26 -0.67 -7.44
N PRO A 27 -10.79 0.45 -7.98
CA PRO A 27 -10.90 1.70 -7.23
C PRO A 27 -11.86 1.70 -6.03
N ASN A 28 -12.70 0.68 -5.89
CA ASN A 28 -13.54 0.52 -4.70
C ASN A 28 -12.70 0.02 -3.51
N ASP A 29 -11.86 -0.99 -3.74
CA ASP A 29 -11.31 -1.83 -2.66
C ASP A 29 -9.78 -1.78 -2.57
N ALA A 30 -9.09 -1.28 -3.61
CA ALA A 30 -7.63 -1.42 -3.73
C ALA A 30 -6.85 -0.85 -2.55
N ALA A 31 -7.28 0.28 -1.98
CA ALA A 31 -6.62 0.85 -0.80
C ALA A 31 -6.69 -0.07 0.43
N GLU A 32 -7.77 -0.85 0.59
CA GLU A 32 -7.92 -1.76 1.72
C GLU A 32 -6.96 -2.95 1.63
N TYR A 33 -6.59 -3.36 0.42
CA TYR A 33 -5.68 -4.49 0.20
C TYR A 33 -4.20 -4.09 0.31
N LEU A 34 -3.89 -2.82 0.57
CA LEU A 34 -2.51 -2.38 0.78
C LEU A 34 -1.89 -2.99 2.05
N ASP A 35 -2.72 -3.41 2.99
CA ASP A 35 -2.28 -4.16 4.17
C ASP A 35 -1.57 -5.48 3.83
N ALA A 36 -1.87 -6.07 2.67
CA ALA A 36 -1.20 -7.27 2.17
C ALA A 36 0.29 -7.05 1.87
N PHE A 37 0.75 -5.80 1.73
CA PHE A 37 2.18 -5.51 1.55
C PHE A 37 2.98 -5.49 2.87
N ARG A 38 2.30 -5.52 4.02
CA ARG A 38 2.97 -5.54 5.33
C ARG A 38 3.69 -6.87 5.52
N GLY A 39 5.00 -6.80 5.65
CA GLY A 39 5.85 -7.98 5.79
C GLY A 39 5.92 -8.84 4.53
N ILE A 40 5.58 -8.30 3.35
CA ILE A 40 5.57 -9.07 2.09
C ILE A 40 6.92 -9.68 1.72
N TYR A 41 8.01 -9.14 2.27
CA TYR A 41 9.37 -9.64 2.12
C TYR A 41 9.99 -10.13 3.44
N ILE A 42 9.19 -10.44 4.47
CA ILE A 42 9.71 -10.81 5.79
C ILE A 42 10.62 -12.05 5.76
N ASP A 43 10.29 -13.03 4.91
CA ASP A 43 11.05 -14.27 4.75
C ASP A 43 12.14 -14.20 3.66
N LYS A 44 12.33 -13.03 3.05
CA LYS A 44 13.35 -12.81 2.02
C LYS A 44 14.56 -12.10 2.63
N LYS A 45 15.77 -12.44 2.19
CA LYS A 45 16.96 -11.68 2.59
C LYS A 45 16.89 -10.30 1.97
N ARG A 46 17.21 -9.26 2.75
CA ARG A 46 17.21 -7.87 2.26
C ARG A 46 18.13 -7.69 1.05
N GLU A 47 19.25 -8.42 1.01
CA GLU A 47 20.20 -8.43 -0.11
C GLU A 47 19.60 -8.91 -1.43
N ASP A 48 18.57 -9.77 -1.38
CA ASP A 48 17.91 -10.32 -2.57
C ASP A 48 16.92 -9.31 -3.18
N ILE A 49 16.50 -8.30 -2.41
CA ILE A 49 15.53 -7.28 -2.82
C ILE A 49 16.28 -6.03 -3.27
N ARG A 50 16.57 -5.97 -4.58
CA ARG A 50 17.30 -4.83 -5.17
C ARG A 50 16.51 -3.53 -5.15
N ASN A 51 15.21 -3.60 -5.45
CA ASN A 51 14.32 -2.44 -5.50
C ASN A 51 12.95 -2.82 -4.91
N LEU A 52 12.39 -1.93 -4.10
CA LEU A 52 11.01 -2.08 -3.65
C LEU A 52 10.06 -1.61 -4.77
N PRO A 53 8.92 -2.28 -4.97
CA PRO A 53 8.02 -1.96 -6.07
C PRO A 53 7.39 -0.59 -5.89
N THR A 54 7.24 0.15 -6.99
CA THR A 54 6.32 1.30 -7.02
C THR A 54 4.89 0.78 -7.11
N ILE A 55 4.05 1.23 -6.21
CA ILE A 55 2.63 0.89 -6.15
C ILE A 55 1.83 2.05 -6.74
N HIS A 56 0.97 1.73 -7.70
CA HIS A 56 -0.06 2.61 -8.25
C HIS A 56 -1.40 2.10 -7.79
N VAL A 57 -2.04 2.82 -6.87
CA VAL A 57 -3.33 2.43 -6.31
C VAL A 57 -4.40 3.41 -6.76
N TYR A 58 -5.42 2.88 -7.43
CA TYR A 58 -6.58 3.67 -7.81
C TYR A 58 -7.63 3.63 -6.71
N GLY A 59 -8.34 4.74 -6.53
CA GLY A 59 -9.38 4.83 -5.52
C GLY A 59 -10.45 5.85 -5.84
N PHE A 60 -11.60 5.72 -5.20
CA PHE A 60 -12.62 6.75 -5.21
C PHE A 60 -12.67 7.52 -3.88
N SER A 61 -12.95 8.82 -3.97
CA SER A 61 -13.31 9.64 -2.82
C SER A 61 -14.43 10.62 -3.17
N LYS A 62 -15.31 10.86 -2.19
CA LYS A 62 -16.36 11.90 -2.22
C LYS A 62 -16.08 13.03 -1.21
N ALA A 63 -14.91 13.01 -0.58
CA ALA A 63 -14.55 14.01 0.41
C ALA A 63 -14.39 15.39 -0.22
N ARG A 64 -14.44 16.43 0.63
CA ARG A 64 -14.14 17.80 0.21
C ARG A 64 -12.69 17.95 -0.28
N ASP A 65 -11.79 17.21 0.36
CA ASP A 65 -10.40 17.02 -0.05
C ASP A 65 -10.14 15.53 -0.35
N PRO A 66 -10.39 15.10 -1.60
CA PRO A 66 -10.21 13.72 -2.04
C PRO A 66 -8.78 13.20 -1.85
N GLU A 67 -7.77 14.04 -2.11
CA GLU A 67 -6.36 13.67 -1.99
C GLU A 67 -6.01 13.35 -0.54
N PHE A 68 -6.40 14.22 0.40
CA PHE A 68 -6.17 13.99 1.82
C PHE A 68 -6.88 12.74 2.34
N ASP A 69 -8.17 12.56 2.02
CA ASP A 69 -8.94 11.37 2.40
C ASP A 69 -8.28 10.07 1.90
N PHE A 70 -7.85 10.07 0.64
CA PHE A 70 -7.24 8.89 0.06
C PHE A 70 -5.82 8.63 0.60
N HIS A 71 -5.08 9.70 0.90
CA HIS A 71 -3.77 9.61 1.55
C HIS A 71 -3.86 8.95 2.93
N GLU A 72 -4.82 9.39 3.75
CA GLU A 72 -5.03 8.83 5.09
C GLU A 72 -5.44 7.35 5.03
N ARG A 73 -6.30 6.97 4.08
CA ARG A 73 -6.62 5.55 3.85
C ARG A 73 -5.38 4.70 3.54
N ILE A 74 -4.45 5.22 2.74
CA ILE A 74 -3.19 4.54 2.41
C ILE A 74 -2.32 4.39 3.66
N ARG A 75 -2.14 5.45 4.44
CA ARG A 75 -1.37 5.43 5.70
C ARG A 75 -1.92 4.41 6.68
N ILE A 76 -3.24 4.41 6.87
CA ILE A 76 -3.94 3.46 7.74
C ILE A 76 -3.72 2.04 7.24
N ALA A 77 -3.93 1.78 5.95
CA ALA A 77 -3.78 0.45 5.36
C ALA A 77 -2.33 -0.06 5.37
N LEU A 78 -1.32 0.82 5.30
CA LEU A 78 0.08 0.44 5.45
C LEU A 78 0.57 0.40 6.90
N SER A 79 -0.16 1.02 7.84
CA SER A 79 0.34 1.33 9.19
C SER A 79 1.66 2.11 9.14
N GLU A 80 1.75 3.07 8.22
CA GLU A 80 2.95 3.90 7.98
C GLU A 80 2.53 5.34 7.73
N VAL A 81 3.08 6.28 8.50
CA VAL A 81 2.75 7.71 8.44
C VAL A 81 3.70 8.49 7.51
N GLY A 82 4.92 7.98 7.31
CA GLY A 82 5.98 8.59 6.52
C GLY A 82 5.99 8.20 5.04
N VAL A 83 4.93 7.57 4.54
CA VAL A 83 4.84 7.24 3.11
C VAL A 83 4.69 8.53 2.28
N ASP A 84 5.62 8.75 1.35
CA ASP A 84 5.58 9.85 0.39
C ASP A 84 4.76 9.43 -0.84
N VAL A 85 3.60 10.07 -1.03
CA VAL A 85 2.62 9.67 -2.04
C VAL A 85 2.37 10.79 -3.04
N GLU A 86 2.67 10.53 -4.31
CA GLU A 86 2.26 11.37 -5.43
C GLU A 86 0.76 11.13 -5.71
N MET A 87 -0.08 12.15 -5.47
CA MET A 87 -1.51 12.10 -5.71
C MET A 87 -1.90 12.72 -7.05
N ARG A 88 -2.80 12.06 -7.78
CA ARG A 88 -3.35 12.57 -9.05
C ARG A 88 -4.86 12.36 -9.13
N ARG A 89 -5.60 13.44 -9.41
CA ARG A 89 -7.00 13.36 -9.85
C ARG A 89 -7.07 12.84 -11.28
N VAL A 90 -7.73 11.70 -11.47
CA VAL A 90 -7.87 11.06 -12.78
C VAL A 90 -9.09 11.63 -13.50
N ARG A 91 -10.26 11.58 -12.87
CA ARG A 91 -11.53 12.10 -13.40
C ARG A 91 -12.62 12.10 -12.34
N LEU A 92 -13.71 12.83 -12.59
CA LEU A 92 -14.98 12.60 -11.90
C LEU A 92 -15.66 11.34 -12.43
N VAL A 93 -16.25 10.55 -11.54
CA VAL A 93 -17.04 9.35 -11.88
C VAL A 93 -18.51 9.50 -11.51
N ALA A 94 -18.83 10.50 -10.71
CA ALA A 94 -20.18 10.98 -10.40
C ALA A 94 -20.06 12.41 -9.86
N PRO A 95 -21.17 13.17 -9.71
CA PRO A 95 -21.13 14.48 -9.06
C PRO A 95 -20.44 14.42 -7.70
N GLY A 96 -19.35 15.17 -7.55
CA GLY A 96 -18.53 15.21 -6.34
C GLY A 96 -17.73 13.94 -6.01
N LYS A 97 -17.76 12.88 -6.85
CA LYS A 97 -16.97 11.65 -6.64
C LYS A 97 -15.78 11.63 -7.59
N TRP A 98 -14.58 11.78 -7.05
CA TRP A 98 -13.32 11.70 -7.78
C TRP A 98 -12.80 10.27 -7.84
N MET A 99 -12.20 9.93 -8.98
CA MET A 99 -11.23 8.86 -9.12
C MET A 99 -9.83 9.44 -8.99
N LEU A 100 -9.03 8.83 -8.13
CA LEU A 100 -7.66 9.21 -7.81
C LEU A 100 -6.71 8.07 -8.21
N CYS A 101 -5.47 8.44 -8.48
CA CYS A 101 -4.33 7.54 -8.52
C CYS A 101 -3.31 8.06 -7.51
N ALA A 102 -2.98 7.22 -6.53
CA ALA A 102 -1.84 7.42 -5.66
C ALA A 102 -0.67 6.58 -6.16
N LYS A 103 0.52 7.17 -6.17
CA LYS A 103 1.76 6.51 -6.57
C LYS A 103 2.81 6.70 -5.50
N PHE A 104 3.39 5.61 -5.04
CA PHE A 104 4.46 5.63 -4.04
C PHE A 104 5.35 4.40 -4.19
N THR A 105 6.60 4.49 -3.76
CA THR A 105 7.45 3.31 -3.60
C THR A 105 7.08 2.62 -2.29
N LEU A 106 6.87 1.29 -2.30
CA LEU A 106 6.54 0.54 -1.10
C LEU A 106 7.61 0.83 -0.01
N PRO A 107 7.22 1.34 1.17
CA PRO A 107 8.20 1.66 2.21
C PRO A 107 8.91 0.41 2.73
N GLN A 108 10.21 0.54 3.02
CA GLN A 108 10.99 -0.56 3.58
C GLN A 108 10.48 -0.99 4.95
N SER A 109 10.04 -0.04 5.79
CA SER A 109 9.40 -0.27 7.08
C SER A 109 8.17 -1.17 6.97
N VAL A 110 7.38 -1.00 5.91
CA VAL A 110 6.19 -1.81 5.63
C VAL A 110 6.60 -3.18 5.08
N ALA A 111 7.45 -3.20 4.04
CA ALA A 111 7.77 -4.41 3.30
C ALA A 111 8.43 -5.51 4.15
N PHE A 112 9.20 -5.11 5.16
CA PHE A 112 9.90 -6.01 6.09
C PHE A 112 9.33 -5.98 7.51
N SER A 113 8.12 -5.45 7.69
CA SER A 113 7.45 -5.43 8.99
C SER A 113 7.17 -6.86 9.50
N ARG A 114 7.45 -7.13 10.77
CA ARG A 114 6.95 -8.34 11.44
C ARG A 114 5.50 -8.08 11.80
N ASN A 115 4.57 -8.79 11.15
CA ASN A 115 3.16 -8.70 11.52
C ASN A 115 2.97 -9.14 12.99
N GLY A 116 2.74 -8.18 13.88
CA GLY A 116 2.19 -8.37 15.22
C GLY A 116 3.16 -8.76 16.35
N GLN A 117 3.97 -7.82 16.84
CA GLN A 117 4.17 -7.66 18.30
C GLN A 117 4.21 -6.16 18.59
N PHE A 118 3.10 -5.65 19.12
CA PHE A 118 3.11 -4.37 19.82
C PHE A 118 4.00 -4.56 21.06
N HIS A 119 5.22 -4.00 21.05
CA HIS A 119 5.92 -3.73 22.29
C HIS A 119 5.15 -2.62 22.99
N ARG A 120 4.31 -3.04 23.94
CA ARG A 120 3.74 -2.17 24.96
C ARG A 120 4.77 -2.09 26.09
N GLU A 121 5.84 -1.37 25.86
CA GLU A 121 6.82 -1.01 26.89
C GLU A 121 7.35 0.37 26.52
N GLU A 122 6.73 1.40 27.11
CA GLU A 122 7.36 2.64 27.59
C GLU A 122 6.24 3.57 28.09
N PHE A 123 5.78 3.33 29.31
CA PHE A 123 5.30 4.34 30.25
C PHE A 123 5.33 3.72 31.65
N GLU A 124 6.54 3.56 32.18
CA GLU A 124 6.81 3.55 33.61
C GLU A 124 8.28 3.92 33.80
N SER A 125 8.52 5.22 33.99
CA SER A 125 9.63 5.83 34.72
C SER A 125 9.28 7.29 35.02
#